data_AF-A0A7S4PMZ1-F1
#
_entry.id   AF-A0A7S4PMZ1-F1
#
_cell.length_a   1.000
_cell.length_b   1.000
_cell.length_c   1.000
_cell.angle_alpha   90.00
_cell.angle_beta   90.00
_cell.angle_gamma   90.00
#
_symmetry.space_group_name_H-M   'P 1'
#
loop_
_entity.id
_entity.type
_entity.pdbx_description
1 polymer ?
#
loop_
_entity_poly.entity_id
_entity_poly.type
_entity_poly.pdbx_seq_one_letter_code
_entity_poly.pdbx_strand_id
1 'polypeptide(L)'
;LDKWLDAWRNADPEEFPGTGDNDTPLIPGMSNFYDVAYTVAWALDRLIRRGIDPSDGPALLETIIEETNFDGVTGNVQFQANGDRRARLEVRNAQDRELDWTI
;
A
#
# COMPACT_ATOMS: atom_id res chain seq x y z
N LEU A 1 -3.85 2.66 -9.84
CA LEU A 1 -3.41 3.71 -8.90
C LEU A 1 -4.24 4.97 -9.12
N ASP A 2 -4.22 5.54 -10.32
CA ASP A 2 -4.92 6.78 -10.67
C ASP A 2 -6.40 6.79 -10.30
N LYS A 3 -7.17 5.74 -10.65
CA LYS A 3 -8.60 5.67 -10.29
C LYS A 3 -8.89 5.66 -8.78
N TRP A 4 -8.01 5.04 -7.98
CA TRP A 4 -8.18 5.01 -6.52
C TRP A 4 -7.78 6.34 -5.90
N LEU A 5 -6.67 6.92 -6.37
CA LEU A 5 -6.24 8.26 -5.96
C LEU A 5 -7.25 9.32 -6.33
N ASP A 6 -7.84 9.23 -7.52
CA ASP A 6 -8.91 10.13 -7.96
C ASP A 6 -10.16 9.94 -7.10
N ALA A 7 -10.55 8.70 -6.78
CA ALA A 7 -11.67 8.47 -5.87
C ALA A 7 -11.40 9.05 -4.47
N TRP A 8 -10.17 8.91 -3.96
CA TRP A 8 -9.75 9.44 -2.67
C TRP A 8 -9.73 10.98 -2.64
N ARG A 9 -9.21 11.60 -3.69
CA ARG A 9 -9.16 13.07 -3.84
C ARG A 9 -10.54 13.70 -4.01
N ASN A 10 -11.51 12.95 -4.51
CA ASN A 10 -12.86 13.43 -4.76
C ASN A 10 -13.89 12.98 -3.70
N ALA A 11 -13.46 12.23 -2.68
CA ALA A 11 -14.33 11.84 -1.57
C ALA A 11 -14.61 13.02 -0.64
N ASP A 12 -15.78 13.00 0.00
CA ASP A 12 -16.22 14.04 0.92
C ASP A 12 -15.38 14.03 2.20
N PRO A 13 -14.64 15.10 2.53
CA PRO A 13 -13.81 15.16 3.73
C PRO A 13 -14.61 15.16 5.04
N GLU A 14 -15.91 15.50 5.02
CA GLU A 14 -16.77 15.42 6.21
C GLU A 14 -17.16 13.97 6.54
N GLU A 15 -17.38 13.15 5.51
CA GLU A 15 -17.68 11.71 5.67
C GLU A 15 -16.40 10.88 5.86
N PHE A 16 -15.33 11.26 5.16
CA PHE A 16 -14.03 10.57 5.15
C PHE A 16 -12.89 11.54 5.48
N PRO A 17 -12.63 11.82 6.77
CA PRO A 17 -11.56 12.72 7.19
C PRO A 17 -10.20 12.37 6.59
N GLY A 18 -9.55 13.32 5.92
CA GLY A 18 -8.27 13.12 5.21
C GLY A 18 -8.39 12.83 3.71
N THR A 19 -9.62 12.81 3.17
CA THR A 19 -9.91 12.88 1.73
C THR A 19 -10.07 14.34 1.26
N GLY A 20 -10.31 14.57 -0.03
CA GLY A 20 -10.69 15.90 -0.55
C GLY A 20 -9.56 16.94 -0.65
N ASP A 21 -8.40 16.68 -0.02
CA ASP A 21 -7.24 17.58 -0.05
C ASP A 21 -6.26 17.15 -1.15
N ASN A 22 -6.10 18.02 -2.16
CA ASN A 22 -5.14 17.83 -3.25
C ASN A 22 -3.72 18.32 -2.90
N ASP A 23 -3.58 19.10 -1.82
CA ASP A 23 -2.33 19.73 -1.40
C ASP A 23 -1.64 18.97 -0.28
N THR A 24 -2.37 18.13 0.47
CA THR A 24 -1.74 17.17 1.38
C THR A 24 -1.17 16.01 0.55
N PRO A 25 0.16 15.87 0.43
CA PRO A 25 0.72 14.68 -0.18
C PRO A 25 0.17 13.50 0.61
N LEU A 26 -0.47 12.54 -0.08
CA LEU A 26 -0.99 11.33 0.54
C LEU A 26 0.01 10.87 1.56
N ILE A 27 -0.35 11.00 2.84
CA ILE A 27 0.53 10.63 3.92
C ILE A 27 0.90 9.18 3.59
N PRO A 28 2.19 8.83 3.42
CA PRO A 28 2.58 7.49 2.99
C PRO A 28 1.88 6.38 3.80
N GLY A 29 1.47 6.68 5.04
CA GLY A 29 0.59 5.84 5.85
C GLY A 29 -0.73 5.41 5.18
N MET A 30 -1.45 6.29 4.47
CA MET A 30 -2.77 5.98 3.89
C MET A 30 -2.71 4.89 2.82
N SER A 31 -1.80 5.04 1.86
CA SER A 31 -1.57 4.03 0.82
C SER A 31 -1.06 2.72 1.43
N ASN A 32 -0.30 2.78 2.53
CA ASN A 32 0.10 1.59 3.28
C ASN A 32 -1.10 0.89 3.95
N PHE A 33 -2.05 1.62 4.53
CA PHE A 33 -3.25 1.02 5.12
C PHE A 33 -4.11 0.29 4.08
N TYR A 34 -4.21 0.82 2.86
CA TYR A 34 -4.86 0.12 1.75
C TYR A 34 -4.18 -1.23 1.47
N ASP A 35 -2.85 -1.23 1.32
CA ASP A 35 -2.09 -2.46 1.06
C ASP A 35 -2.18 -3.45 2.23
N VAL A 36 -2.28 -2.97 3.48
CA VAL A 36 -2.48 -3.82 4.66
C VAL A 36 -3.86 -4.50 4.60
N ALA A 37 -4.93 -3.75 4.34
CA ALA A 37 -6.27 -4.33 4.23
C ALA A 37 -6.33 -5.38 3.11
N TYR A 38 -5.70 -5.09 1.97
CA TYR A 38 -5.62 -6.03 0.86
C TYR A 38 -4.77 -7.26 1.18
N THR A 39 -3.65 -7.10 1.89
CA THR A 39 -2.81 -8.22 2.36
C THR A 39 -3.62 -9.21 3.19
N VAL A 40 -4.43 -8.72 4.13
CA VAL A 40 -5.28 -9.59 4.97
C VAL A 40 -6.32 -10.31 4.12
N ALA A 41 -7.04 -9.60 3.24
CA ALA A 41 -8.03 -10.21 2.35
C ALA A 41 -7.40 -11.28 1.43
N TRP A 42 -6.21 -11.00 0.90
CA TRP A 42 -5.45 -11.91 0.05
C TRP A 42 -5.04 -13.19 0.77
N ALA A 43 -4.56 -13.07 2.03
CA ALA A 43 -4.17 -14.22 2.82
C ALA A 43 -5.38 -15.08 3.24
N LEU A 44 -6.50 -14.43 3.59
CA LEU A 44 -7.75 -15.10 3.91
C LEU A 44 -8.30 -15.91 2.72
N ASP A 45 -8.29 -15.35 1.51
CA ASP A 45 -8.70 -16.06 0.28
C ASP A 45 -7.89 -17.36 0.09
N ARG A 46 -6.59 -17.34 0.39
CA ARG A 46 -5.74 -18.53 0.31
C ARG A 46 -6.05 -19.58 1.36
N LEU A 47 -6.28 -19.17 2.62
CA LEU A 47 -6.71 -20.11 3.66
C LEU A 47 -8.01 -20.79 3.27
N ILE A 48 -9.00 -20.01 2.85
CA ILE A 48 -10.32 -20.51 2.41
C ILE A 48 -10.17 -21.50 1.25
N ARG A 49 -9.37 -21.18 0.23
CA ARG A 49 -9.12 -22.07 -0.93
C ARG A 49 -8.43 -23.38 -0.55
N ARG A 50 -7.61 -23.37 0.50
CA ARG A 50 -6.94 -24.57 1.04
C ARG A 50 -7.83 -25.36 2.02
N GLY A 51 -9.02 -24.85 2.35
CA GLY A 51 -9.90 -25.45 3.36
C GLY A 51 -9.38 -25.29 4.78
N ILE A 52 -8.48 -24.33 5.03
CA ILE A 52 -7.99 -23.98 6.36
C ILE A 52 -8.94 -22.96 6.98
N ASP A 53 -9.18 -23.07 8.28
CA ASP A 53 -10.01 -22.12 9.03
C ASP A 53 -9.42 -20.70 8.91
N PRO A 54 -10.15 -19.73 8.34
CA PRO A 54 -9.65 -18.35 8.22
C PRO A 54 -9.50 -17.64 9.56
N SER A 55 -10.02 -18.19 10.65
CA SER A 55 -9.83 -17.67 12.01
C SER A 55 -8.60 -18.24 12.72
N ASP A 56 -7.87 -19.18 12.10
CA ASP A 56 -6.56 -19.66 12.57
C ASP A 56 -5.51 -18.55 12.41
N GLY A 57 -5.32 -17.79 13.49
CA GLY A 57 -4.39 -16.66 13.55
C GLY A 57 -2.95 -17.02 13.16
N PRO A 58 -2.36 -18.10 13.72
CA PRO A 58 -1.06 -18.61 13.29
C PRO A 58 -0.97 -18.92 11.79
N ALA A 59 -1.95 -19.65 11.22
CA ALA A 59 -1.94 -19.97 9.80
C ALA A 59 -2.11 -18.71 8.92
N LEU A 60 -2.90 -17.73 9.38
CA LEU A 60 -3.05 -16.45 8.70
C LEU A 60 -1.73 -15.66 8.71
N LEU A 61 -1.07 -15.57 9.86
CA LEU A 61 0.21 -14.86 9.98
C LEU A 61 1.29 -15.53 9.11
N GLU A 62 1.40 -16.86 9.16
CA GLU A 62 2.33 -17.61 8.31
C GLU A 62 2.06 -17.36 6.82
N THR A 63 0.79 -17.39 6.40
CA THR A 63 0.40 -17.09 5.01
C THR A 63 0.77 -15.66 4.61
N ILE A 64 0.57 -14.69 5.50
CA ILE A 64 0.95 -13.29 5.25
C ILE A 64 2.46 -13.18 5.04
N ILE A 65 3.26 -13.79 5.93
CA ILE A 65 4.72 -13.66 5.92
C ILE A 65 5.34 -14.40 4.73
N GLU A 66 4.95 -15.65 4.52
CA GLU A 66 5.65 -16.57 3.62
C GLU A 66 5.14 -16.48 2.18
N GLU A 67 3.87 -16.12 1.98
CA GLU A 67 3.26 -16.20 0.65
C GLU A 67 2.98 -14.85 0.00
N THR A 68 2.83 -13.78 0.79
CA THR A 68 2.42 -12.48 0.22
C THR A 68 3.45 -11.95 -0.77
N ASN A 69 3.00 -11.87 -2.03
CA ASN A 69 3.75 -11.27 -3.13
C ASN A 69 2.77 -10.80 -4.21
N PHE A 70 2.40 -9.53 -4.16
CA PHE A 70 1.54 -8.89 -5.16
C PHE A 70 1.90 -7.41 -5.31
N ASP A 71 1.50 -6.81 -6.42
CA ASP A 71 1.68 -5.37 -6.65
C ASP A 71 0.52 -4.57 -6.05
N GLY A 72 0.79 -3.91 -4.92
CA GLY A 72 -0.14 -3.01 -4.24
C GLY A 72 -0.05 -1.57 -4.74
N VAL A 73 -0.76 -0.65 -4.08
CA VAL A 73 -0.76 0.77 -4.46
C VAL A 73 0.56 1.47 -4.14
N THR A 74 1.34 0.93 -3.20
CA THR A 74 2.69 1.43 -2.88
C THR A 74 3.81 0.64 -3.58
N GLY A 75 3.45 -0.21 -4.55
CA GLY A 75 4.35 -1.13 -5.23
C GLY A 75 4.28 -2.54 -4.65
N ASN A 76 5.29 -3.36 -4.94
CA ASN A 76 5.29 -4.76 -4.55
C ASN A 76 5.22 -4.91 -3.01
N VAL A 77 4.27 -5.71 -2.54
CA VAL A 77 4.03 -6.03 -1.13
C VAL A 77 4.64 -7.39 -0.85
N GLN A 78 5.67 -7.41 0.01
CA GLN A 78 6.36 -8.60 0.50
C GLN A 78 6.82 -8.37 1.93
N PHE A 79 6.99 -9.47 2.68
CA PHE A 79 7.42 -9.44 4.06
C PHE A 79 8.78 -10.12 4.25
N GLN A 80 9.47 -9.73 5.31
CA GLN A 80 10.63 -10.44 5.85
C GLN A 80 10.14 -11.54 6.80
N ALA A 81 11.00 -12.51 7.12
CA ALA A 81 10.65 -13.63 8.00
C ALA A 81 10.18 -13.21 9.40
N ASN A 82 10.50 -11.98 9.84
CA ASN A 82 10.03 -11.42 11.11
C ASN A 82 8.65 -10.73 11.00
N GLY A 83 8.02 -10.73 9.83
CA GLY A 83 6.75 -10.06 9.58
C GLY A 83 6.83 -8.58 9.22
N ASP A 84 8.04 -8.00 9.11
CA ASP A 84 8.20 -6.63 8.66
C ASP A 84 8.06 -6.52 7.15
N ARG A 85 7.31 -5.52 6.68
CA ARG A 85 7.20 -5.23 5.24
C ARG A 85 8.57 -4.84 4.69
N ARG A 86 8.94 -5.41 3.53
CA ARG A 86 10.14 -4.99 2.79
C ARG A 86 9.92 -3.58 2.24
N ALA A 87 10.65 -2.61 2.78
CA ALA A 87 10.58 -1.22 2.33
C ALA A 87 11.31 -1.05 0.99
N ARG A 88 10.72 -0.25 0.10
CA ARG A 88 11.37 0.22 -1.12
C ARG A 88 11.71 1.69 -0.97
N LEU A 89 12.98 2.02 -1.19
CA LEU A 89 13.47 3.39 -1.17
C LEU A 89 14.00 3.74 -2.56
N GLU A 90 13.69 4.96 -3.01
CA GLU A 90 14.26 5.53 -4.21
C GLU A 90 15.34 6.53 -3.79
N VAL A 91 16.58 6.32 -4.25
CA VAL A 91 17.66 7.29 -4.05
C VAL A 91 17.63 8.27 -5.21
N ARG A 92 17.31 9.53 -4.92
CA ARG A 92 17.33 10.61 -5.91
C ARG A 92 18.59 11.44 -5.74
N ASN A 93 19.30 11.65 -6.84
CA ASN A 93 20.41 12.59 -6.90
C ASN A 93 19.89 13.97 -7.33
N ALA A 94 20.36 15.02 -6.67
CA ALA A 94 20.06 16.38 -7.09
C ALA A 94 20.73 16.61 -8.46
N GLN A 95 19.92 16.78 -9.49
CA GLN A 95 20.42 17.17 -10.80
C GLN A 95 20.38 18.69 -10.90
N ASP A 96 21.52 19.28 -11.28
CA ASP A 96 21.60 20.70 -11.62
C ASP A 96 20.72 20.91 -12.84
N ARG A 97 19.55 21.51 -12.65
CA ARG A 97 18.72 21.99 -13.76
C ARG A 97 19.30 23.34 -14.16
N GLU A 98 19.98 23.40 -15.31
CA GLU A 98 20.13 24.68 -16.01
C GLU A 98 18.72 25.21 -16.26
N LEU A 99 18.37 26.28 -15.55
CA LEU A 99 17.17 27.06 -15.84
C LEU A 99 17.47 27.82 -17.13
N ASP A 100 16.91 27.35 -18.24
CA ASP A 100 16.92 28.06 -19.51
C ASP A 100 16.02 29.30 -19.38
N TRP A 101 16.62 30.42 -18.98
CA TRP A 101 15.99 31.73 -18.98
C TRP A 101 16.06 32.30 -20.40
N THR A 102 15.23 31.79 -21.31
CA THR A 102 14.93 32.53 -22.54
C THR A 102 13.88 33.60 -22.18
N ILE A 103 14.31 34.87 -22.16
CA ILE A 103 13.49 36.08 -22.01
C ILE A 103 12.72 36.36 -23.31
#